data_AF-A0A3B9W1Y4-F1
#
_entry.id   AF-A0A3B9W1Y4-F1
#
_cell.length_a   1.000
_cell.length_b   1.000
_cell.length_c   1.000
_cell.angle_alpha   90.00
_cell.angle_beta   90.00
_cell.angle_gamma   90.00
#
_symmetry.space_group_name_H-M   'P 1'
#
loop_
_entity.id
_entity.type
_entity.pdbx_description
1 polymer ?
#
loop_
_entity_poly.entity_id
_entity_poly.type
_entity_poly.pdbx_seq_one_letter_code
_entity_poly.pdbx_strand_id
1 'polypeptide(L)'
;DGSRPETANVIWCTGFRQEFGWMNPALLDDGEMPRQHRGVALDSPGLFFLGQDFMYAAASATLPGECRDARYLAAKIPAPVSYGSALAAP
;
A
#
# COMPACT_ATOMS: atom_id res chain seq x y z
N ASP A 1 -27.37 5.79 -28.05
CA ASP A 1 -27.90 5.25 -29.32
C ASP A 1 -29.21 4.47 -29.12
N GLY A 2 -29.54 4.01 -27.90
CA GLY A 2 -30.83 3.38 -27.59
C GLY A 2 -30.90 1.88 -27.91
N SER A 3 -29.78 1.30 -28.36
CA SER A 3 -29.65 -0.13 -28.63
C SER A 3 -29.69 -0.94 -27.32
N ARG A 4 -30.20 -2.18 -27.39
CA ARG A 4 -30.22 -3.12 -26.27
C ARG A 4 -29.60 -4.46 -26.71
N PRO A 5 -28.45 -4.85 -26.13
CA PRO A 5 -27.85 -6.14 -26.45
C PRO A 5 -28.54 -7.27 -25.68
N GLU A 6 -28.86 -8.37 -26.37
CA GLU A 6 -29.30 -9.61 -25.75
C GLU A 6 -28.05 -10.38 -25.27
N THR A 7 -27.82 -10.39 -23.95
CA THR A 7 -26.65 -11.06 -23.34
C THR A 7 -27.09 -12.02 -22.25
N ALA A 8 -26.58 -13.25 -22.30
CA ALA A 8 -26.90 -14.28 -21.32
C ALA A 8 -26.07 -14.16 -20.04
N ASN A 9 -24.86 -13.59 -20.12
CA ASN A 9 -23.91 -13.48 -19.02
C ASN A 9 -23.11 -12.17 -19.11
N VAL A 10 -22.67 -11.68 -17.95
CA VAL A 10 -21.77 -10.53 -17.84
C VAL A 10 -20.56 -10.94 -16.99
N ILE A 11 -19.35 -10.70 -17.51
CA ILE A 11 -18.10 -10.91 -16.77
C ILE A 11 -17.46 -9.54 -16.53
N TRP A 12 -17.25 -9.22 -15.26
CA TRP A 12 -16.66 -7.94 -14.86
C TRP A 12 -15.14 -8.05 -14.81
N CYS A 13 -14.48 -7.51 -15.83
CA CYS A 13 -13.02 -7.36 -15.90
C CYS A 13 -12.58 -5.91 -15.63
N THR A 14 -13.32 -5.18 -14.81
CA THR A 14 -13.13 -3.74 -14.54
C THR A 14 -12.13 -3.45 -13.42
N GLY A 15 -11.23 -4.39 -13.13
CA GLY A 15 -10.18 -4.24 -12.11
C GLY A 15 -10.64 -4.51 -10.68
N PHE A 16 -9.87 -3.98 -9.73
CA PHE A 16 -10.07 -4.12 -8.28
C PHE A 16 -9.88 -2.76 -7.60
N ARG A 17 -10.18 -2.70 -6.30
CA ARG A 17 -9.83 -1.56 -5.43
C ARG A 17 -8.84 -2.03 -4.38
N GLN A 18 -7.98 -1.13 -3.93
CA GLN A 18 -7.17 -1.39 -2.74
C GLN A 18 -8.10 -1.42 -1.52
N GLU A 19 -7.85 -2.34 -0.60
CA GLU A 19 -8.69 -2.55 0.58
C GLU A 19 -7.88 -2.17 1.83
N PHE A 20 -8.34 -1.12 2.50
CA PHE A 20 -7.73 -0.56 3.70
C PHE A 20 -8.74 -0.35 4.83
N GLY A 21 -9.95 -0.93 4.75
CA GLY A 21 -11.01 -0.76 5.73
C GLY A 21 -10.66 -1.33 7.12
N TRP A 22 -9.61 -2.15 7.20
CA TRP A 22 -9.03 -2.61 8.46
C TRP A 22 -8.18 -1.54 9.18
N MET A 23 -7.79 -0.46 8.49
CA MET A 23 -7.02 0.65 9.08
C MET A 23 -7.94 1.73 9.64
N ASN A 24 -7.41 2.57 10.53
CA ASN A 24 -8.12 3.77 10.98
C ASN A 24 -8.33 4.75 9.80
N PRO A 25 -9.58 5.12 9.44
CA PRO A 25 -9.85 6.04 8.34
C PRO A 25 -9.15 7.39 8.45
N ALA A 26 -8.81 7.86 9.66
CA ALA A 26 -8.07 9.11 9.86
C ALA A 26 -6.62 9.07 9.29
N LEU A 27 -6.09 7.88 9.01
CA LEU A 27 -4.78 7.67 8.40
C LEU A 27 -4.84 7.59 6.86
N LEU A 28 -6.05 7.64 6.30
CA LEU A 28 -6.32 7.54 4.86
C LEU A 28 -6.75 8.89 4.30
N ASP A 29 -6.37 9.16 3.05
CA ASP A 29 -6.87 10.24 2.21
C ASP A 29 -8.29 9.90 1.78
N ASP A 30 -9.21 10.82 2.04
CA ASP A 30 -10.67 10.66 1.86
C ASP A 30 -11.24 9.35 2.45
N GLY A 31 -10.53 8.74 3.41
CA GLY A 31 -10.91 7.47 4.04
C GLY A 31 -10.61 6.20 3.22
N GLU A 32 -9.98 6.31 2.04
CA GLU A 32 -9.80 5.17 1.14
C GLU A 32 -8.34 4.84 0.79
N MET A 33 -7.46 5.82 0.69
CA MET A 33 -6.09 5.61 0.18
C MET A 33 -5.03 6.07 1.17
N PRO A 34 -3.93 5.33 1.39
CA PRO A 34 -2.93 5.74 2.37
C PRO A 34 -2.22 7.02 1.93
N ARG A 35 -2.08 7.97 2.87
CA ARG A 35 -1.24 9.15 2.68
C ARG A 35 0.23 8.75 2.79
N GLN A 36 0.88 8.55 1.65
CA GLN A 36 2.26 8.10 1.58
C GLN A 36 3.06 8.82 0.50
N HIS A 37 4.39 8.82 0.65
CA HIS A 37 5.31 9.13 -0.43
C HIS A 37 6.27 7.95 -0.66
N ARG A 38 6.16 7.33 -1.85
CA ARG A 38 6.91 6.13 -2.25
C ARG A 38 6.85 5.02 -1.18
N GLY A 39 5.68 4.84 -0.57
CA GLY A 39 5.41 3.85 0.46
C GLY A 39 5.77 4.24 1.88
N VAL A 40 6.34 5.42 2.14
CA VAL A 40 6.54 5.91 3.52
C VAL A 40 5.30 6.70 3.93
N ALA A 41 4.64 6.31 5.02
CA ALA A 41 3.47 7.03 5.53
C ALA A 41 3.84 8.48 5.92
N LEU A 42 2.99 9.45 5.56
CA LEU A 42 3.25 10.87 5.85
C LEU A 42 2.96 11.21 7.31
N ASP A 43 1.94 10.59 7.91
CA ASP A 43 1.40 11.01 9.21
C ASP A 43 1.47 9.93 10.29
N SER A 44 2.09 8.79 9.98
CA SER A 44 2.26 7.68 10.91
C SER A 44 3.70 7.18 10.88
N PRO A 45 4.59 7.71 11.76
CA PRO A 45 5.97 7.28 11.82
C PRO A 45 6.07 5.77 12.08
N GLY A 46 6.87 5.08 11.26
CA GLY A 46 7.06 3.62 11.35
C GLY A 46 6.06 2.80 10.53
N LEU A 47 5.06 3.43 9.90
CA LEU A 47 4.16 2.77 8.96
C LEU A 47 4.68 2.89 7.51
N PHE A 48 4.65 1.77 6.79
CA PHE A 48 5.09 1.69 5.39
C PHE A 48 4.10 0.86 4.56
N PHE A 49 3.98 1.21 3.29
CA PHE A 49 3.09 0.60 2.30
C PHE A 49 3.91 0.09 1.11
N LEU A 50 3.55 -1.06 0.55
CA LEU A 50 4.23 -1.67 -0.60
C LEU A 50 3.19 -2.30 -1.54
N GLY A 51 3.52 -2.38 -2.83
CA GLY A 51 2.71 -3.10 -3.82
C GLY A 51 1.57 -2.28 -4.42
N GLN A 52 1.55 -0.96 -4.19
CA GLN A 52 0.57 -0.07 -4.82
C GLN A 52 1.01 0.30 -6.24
N ASP A 53 0.05 0.61 -7.10
CA ASP A 53 0.32 1.17 -8.41
C ASP A 53 1.07 2.51 -8.29
N PHE A 54 1.96 2.77 -9.25
CA PHE A 54 2.66 4.06 -9.39
C PHE A 54 3.39 4.59 -8.16
N MET A 55 3.81 3.75 -7.20
CA MET A 55 4.61 4.19 -6.06
C MET A 55 5.91 4.90 -6.49
N TYR A 56 6.69 4.25 -7.36
CA TYR A 56 7.83 4.86 -8.03
C TYR A 56 7.71 4.79 -9.56
N ALA A 57 7.16 3.70 -10.09
CA ALA A 57 6.93 3.54 -11.52
C ALA A 57 5.62 2.77 -11.80
N ALA A 58 5.18 2.75 -13.05
CA ALA A 58 3.98 2.01 -13.47
C ALA A 58 4.01 0.52 -13.06
N ALA A 59 5.20 -0.10 -13.04
CA ALA A 59 5.36 -1.51 -12.68
C ALA A 59 5.35 -1.79 -11.16
N SER A 60 5.10 -0.81 -10.29
CA SER A 60 5.27 -0.97 -8.82
C SER A 60 4.38 -2.05 -8.21
N ALA A 61 3.20 -2.31 -8.78
CA ALA A 61 2.27 -3.37 -8.35
C ALA A 61 2.48 -4.71 -9.09
N THR A 62 3.66 -4.93 -9.67
CA THR A 62 4.01 -6.18 -10.36
C THR A 62 5.12 -6.90 -9.63
N LEU A 63 5.13 -8.24 -9.66
CA LEU A 63 6.17 -9.05 -9.02
C LEU A 63 7.61 -8.61 -9.39
N PRO A 64 7.94 -8.29 -10.66
CA PRO A 64 9.28 -7.82 -10.98
C PRO A 64 9.53 -6.38 -10.51
N GLY A 65 8.52 -5.51 -10.56
CA GLY A 65 8.67 -4.09 -10.27
C GLY A 65 8.67 -3.75 -8.78
N GLU A 66 8.00 -4.54 -7.95
CA GLU A 66 7.89 -4.31 -6.50
C GLU A 66 9.24 -4.41 -5.79
N CYS A 67 10.17 -5.23 -6.32
CA CYS A 67 11.48 -5.47 -5.71
C CYS A 67 12.28 -4.17 -5.48
N ARG A 68 12.18 -3.21 -6.41
CA ARG A 68 12.82 -1.89 -6.28
C ARG A 68 12.22 -1.10 -5.12
N ASP A 69 10.91 -1.13 -4.97
CA ASP A 69 10.20 -0.34 -3.96
C ASP A 69 10.38 -0.97 -2.58
N ALA A 70 10.37 -2.31 -2.50
CA ALA A 70 10.76 -3.05 -1.31
C ALA A 70 12.18 -2.69 -0.85
N ARG A 71 13.15 -2.63 -1.77
CA ARG A 71 14.54 -2.24 -1.46
C ARG A 71 14.62 -0.81 -0.93
N TYR A 72 13.84 0.11 -1.51
CA TYR A 72 13.76 1.49 -1.04
C TYR A 72 13.22 1.56 0.39
N LEU A 73 12.12 0.85 0.68
CA LEU A 73 11.50 0.83 2.01
C LEU A 73 12.40 0.17 3.06
N ALA A 74 13.07 -0.93 2.71
CA ALA A 74 14.01 -1.60 3.60
C ALA A 74 15.14 -0.68 4.08
N ALA A 75 15.59 0.27 3.23
CA ALA A 75 16.58 1.27 3.61
C ALA A 75 16.02 2.42 4.48
N LYS A 76 14.70 2.56 4.57
CA LYS A 76 14.00 3.58 5.37
C LYS A 76 13.49 3.05 6.69
N ILE A 77 13.18 1.76 6.76
CA ILE A 77 12.78 1.08 8.00
C ILE A 77 13.99 1.10 8.95
N PRO A 78 13.89 1.69 10.15
CA PRO A 78 14.96 1.67 11.12
C PRO A 78 15.34 0.23 11.49
N ALA A 79 16.62 0.01 11.78
CA ALA A 79 17.05 -1.27 12.33
C ALA A 79 16.25 -1.58 13.61
N PRO A 80 15.89 -2.85 13.86
CA PRO A 80 15.23 -3.22 15.10
C PRO A 80 16.04 -2.73 16.29
N VAL A 81 15.39 -2.07 17.24
CA VAL A 81 16.03 -1.79 18.53
C VAL A 81 16.26 -3.14 19.19
N SER A 82 17.52 -3.47 19.48
CA SER A 82 17.83 -4.68 20.24
C SER A 82 17.08 -4.63 21.58
N TYR A 83 16.21 -5.61 21.82
CA TYR A 83 15.45 -5.74 23.06
C TYR A 83 16.35 -6.02 24.30
N GLY A 84 17.67 -6.05 24.15
CA GLY A 84 18.63 -6.29 25.22
C GLY A 84 18.88 -5.11 26.19
N SER A 85 18.25 -3.94 25.99
CA SER A 85 18.46 -2.78 26.87
C SER A 85 17.26 -2.47 27.79
N ALA A 86 16.11 -3.11 27.61
CA ALA A 86 14.89 -2.79 28.37
C ALA A 86 14.69 -3.62 29.65
N LEU A 87 15.51 -4.66 29.87
CA LEU A 87 15.46 -5.49 31.09
C LEU A 87 16.52 -5.11 32.14
N ALA A 88 17.25 -4.01 31.92
CA ALA A 88 18.35 -3.57 32.79
C ALA A 88 18.07 -2.20 33.45
N ALA A 89 16.81 -1.89 33.74
CA ALA A 89 16.45 -0.79 34.64
C ALA A 89 15.91 -1.39 35.95
N PRO A 90 16.56 -1.14 37.12
CA PRO A 90 16.10 -1.61 38.43
C PRO A 90 14.83 -0.92 38.92
#